data_AF-A0A538RW70-F1
#
_entry.id   AF-A0A538RW70-F1
#
_cell.length_a   1.000
_cell.length_b   1.000
_cell.length_c   1.000
_cell.angle_alpha   90.00
_cell.angle_beta   90.00
_cell.angle_gamma   90.00
#
_symmetry.space_group_name_H-M   'P 1'
#
loop_
_entity.id
_entity.type
_entity.pdbx_description
1 polymer ?
#
loop_
_entity_poly.entity_id
_entity_poly.type
_entity_poly.pdbx_seq_one_letter_code
_entity_poly.pdbx_strand_id
1 'polypeptide(L)'
;MTTRERTERRTAAGLIIRQKEPTNLETPLDQVDSYLTPTELFYIRSHFQAPKLAVASYQLRIDGAVRNPLSLSYQQLRDMPSETRVATLECAGNSRVFLVPQVAGAQWELGAVGNAEWTGVPLAALLERAGLEEGAREIVLEGADRGTPTEEPLPPGPISYARSLPRDKAMQREVLIAYQMNGRDL
;
A
#
# COMPACT_ATOMS: atom_id res chain seq x y z
N MET A 1 19.27 14.51 33.59
CA MET A 1 19.19 13.58 32.44
C MET A 1 18.41 12.37 32.90
N THR A 2 17.10 12.36 32.67
CA THR A 2 16.24 11.21 32.94
C THR A 2 15.62 10.82 31.61
N THR A 3 16.22 9.83 30.96
CA THR A 3 15.62 9.14 29.83
C THR A 3 14.35 8.49 30.36
N ARG A 4 13.20 9.17 30.23
CA ARG A 4 11.92 8.52 30.43
C ARG A 4 11.87 7.45 29.35
N GLU A 5 12.05 6.19 29.73
CA GLU A 5 11.64 5.06 28.91
C GLU A 5 10.17 5.27 28.57
N ARG A 6 9.93 5.78 27.36
CA ARG A 6 8.60 5.93 26.83
C ARG A 6 8.18 4.50 26.51
N THR A 7 7.45 3.86 27.41
CA THR A 7 6.93 2.50 27.19
C THR A 7 6.23 2.49 25.85
N GLU A 8 6.87 1.87 24.86
CA GLU A 8 6.34 1.80 23.51
C GLU A 8 5.06 0.99 23.55
N ARG A 9 3.96 1.60 23.11
CA ARG A 9 2.70 0.86 23.00
C ARG A 9 2.82 -0.07 21.83
N ARG A 10 2.74 -1.37 22.07
CA ARG A 10 2.87 -2.42 21.05
C ARG A 10 1.54 -3.16 20.86
N THR A 11 1.33 -3.73 19.67
CA THR A 11 0.25 -4.68 19.43
C THR A 11 0.57 -6.05 20.04
N ALA A 12 -0.39 -6.97 20.04
CA ALA A 12 -0.15 -8.36 20.46
C ALA A 12 0.92 -9.06 19.60
N ALA A 13 1.05 -8.66 18.32
CA ALA A 13 2.07 -9.16 17.41
C ALA A 13 3.44 -8.47 17.56
N GLY A 14 3.58 -7.50 18.47
CA GLY A 14 4.86 -6.81 18.74
C GLY A 14 5.10 -5.51 17.97
N LEU A 15 4.26 -5.19 16.97
CA LEU A 15 4.33 -3.94 16.20
C LEU A 15 4.20 -2.69 17.08
N ILE A 16 4.97 -1.65 16.79
CA ILE A 16 4.95 -0.38 17.55
C ILE A 16 3.79 0.50 17.06
N ILE A 17 2.90 0.91 17.96
CA ILE A 17 1.72 1.71 17.63
C ILE A 17 2.12 3.19 17.51
N ARG A 18 2.18 3.71 16.28
CA ARG A 18 2.39 5.15 16.02
C ARG A 18 1.08 5.94 15.99
N GLN A 19 0.00 5.33 15.49
CA GLN A 19 -1.35 5.91 15.48
C GLN A 19 -2.40 4.79 15.56
N LYS A 20 -3.48 5.03 16.31
CA LYS A 20 -4.59 4.05 16.41
C LYS A 20 -5.63 4.22 15.31
N GLU A 21 -6.01 5.46 14.99
CA GLU A 21 -7.08 5.76 14.05
C GLU A 21 -6.68 6.91 13.11
N PRO A 22 -6.56 6.66 11.80
CA PRO A 22 -6.37 5.34 11.17
C PRO A 22 -5.15 4.59 11.74
N THR A 23 -5.18 3.26 11.61
CA THR A 23 -4.11 2.38 12.09
C THR A 23 -2.79 2.69 11.40
N ASN A 24 -1.76 3.06 12.17
CA ASN A 24 -0.39 3.14 11.69
C ASN A 24 0.54 2.45 12.69
N LEU A 25 1.18 1.37 12.23
CA LEU A 25 1.99 0.46 13.03
C LEU A 25 3.38 0.33 12.40
N GLU A 26 4.41 0.41 13.21
CA GLU A 26 5.81 0.34 12.78
C GLU A 26 6.43 -1.02 13.08
N THR A 27 7.26 -1.50 12.15
CA THR A 27 8.02 -2.73 12.33
C THR A 27 9.05 -2.57 13.46
N PRO A 28 9.05 -3.47 14.46
CA PRO A 28 10.11 -3.50 15.47
C PRO A 28 11.36 -4.12 14.84
N LEU A 29 12.26 -3.28 14.31
CA LEU A 29 13.43 -3.75 13.56
C LEU A 29 14.35 -4.67 14.37
N ASP A 30 14.35 -4.54 15.71
CA ASP A 30 15.06 -5.43 16.64
C ASP A 30 14.52 -6.87 16.66
N GLN A 31 13.33 -7.10 16.09
CA GLN A 31 12.68 -8.41 15.99
C GLN A 31 12.66 -8.96 14.55
N VAL A 32 13.30 -8.27 13.59
CA VAL A 32 13.41 -8.75 12.21
C VAL A 32 14.84 -9.25 11.98
N ASP A 33 14.99 -10.58 11.95
CA ASP A 33 16.27 -11.28 11.78
C ASP A 33 16.39 -12.00 10.42
N SER A 34 15.46 -11.75 9.51
CA SER A 34 15.33 -12.44 8.22
C SER A 34 15.30 -11.45 7.05
N TYR A 35 15.66 -11.95 5.87
CA TYR A 35 15.69 -11.15 4.64
C TYR A 35 14.30 -10.67 4.20
N LEU A 36 13.28 -11.52 4.39
CA LEU A 36 11.87 -11.17 4.19
C LEU A 36 11.27 -10.87 5.56
N THR A 37 10.76 -9.66 5.75
CA THR A 37 10.03 -9.26 6.94
C THR A 37 8.81 -10.17 7.12
N PRO A 38 8.65 -10.84 8.28
CA PRO A 38 7.44 -11.62 8.56
C PRO A 38 6.19 -10.75 8.40
N THR A 39 5.12 -11.27 7.79
CA THR A 39 3.91 -10.48 7.45
C THR A 39 3.29 -9.82 8.69
N GLU A 40 3.32 -10.52 9.83
CA GLU A 40 2.81 -10.07 11.12
C GLU A 40 3.60 -8.88 11.70
N LEU A 41 4.85 -8.72 11.26
CA LEU A 41 5.75 -7.64 11.64
C LEU A 41 5.90 -6.59 10.55
N PHE A 42 5.24 -6.72 9.41
CA PHE A 42 5.30 -5.73 8.34
C PHE A 42 4.55 -4.46 8.73
N TYR A 43 5.17 -3.29 8.55
CA TYR A 43 4.58 -2.02 8.95
C TYR A 43 3.22 -1.78 8.26
N ILE A 44 2.30 -1.12 8.96
CA ILE A 44 0.98 -0.75 8.43
C ILE A 44 0.92 0.77 8.37
N ARG A 45 0.66 1.34 7.19
CA ARG A 45 0.38 2.77 7.03
C ARG A 45 -0.98 2.94 6.38
N SER A 46 -1.93 3.54 7.10
CA SER A 46 -3.27 3.84 6.58
C SER A 46 -3.62 5.32 6.69
N HIS A 47 -4.17 5.91 5.62
CA HIS A 47 -4.72 7.26 5.61
C HIS A 47 -6.19 7.30 6.03
N PHE A 48 -6.93 6.23 5.74
CA PHE A 48 -8.33 6.04 6.13
C PHE A 48 -8.51 4.67 6.80
N GLN A 49 -9.72 4.38 7.26
CA GLN A 49 -10.03 3.06 7.82
C GLN A 49 -9.93 1.99 6.72
N ALA A 50 -9.36 0.84 7.06
CA ALA A 50 -9.29 -0.30 6.15
C ALA A 50 -10.72 -0.71 5.72
N PRO A 51 -10.97 -0.88 4.41
CA PRO A 51 -12.28 -1.21 3.89
C PRO A 51 -12.60 -2.68 4.23
N LYS A 52 -13.87 -2.96 4.52
CA LYS A 52 -14.35 -4.34 4.66
C LYS A 52 -14.81 -4.83 3.30
N LEU A 53 -14.00 -5.65 2.65
CA LEU A 53 -14.28 -6.21 1.33
C LEU A 53 -14.69 -7.68 1.45
N ALA A 54 -15.73 -8.07 0.72
CA ALA A 54 -16.08 -9.47 0.53
C ALA A 54 -15.55 -9.93 -0.83
N VAL A 55 -14.79 -11.03 -0.84
CA VAL A 55 -14.22 -11.62 -2.06
C VAL A 55 -15.28 -11.85 -3.14
N ALA A 56 -16.47 -12.32 -2.75
CA ALA A 56 -17.58 -12.61 -3.65
C ALA A 56 -18.12 -11.38 -4.41
N SER A 57 -17.96 -10.18 -3.85
CA SER A 57 -18.44 -8.92 -4.46
C SER A 57 -17.30 -8.02 -4.93
N TYR A 58 -16.04 -8.46 -4.80
CA TYR A 58 -14.89 -7.70 -5.24
C TYR A 58 -14.88 -7.56 -6.76
N GLN A 59 -14.60 -6.34 -7.24
CA GLN A 59 -14.36 -6.05 -8.65
C GLN A 59 -13.17 -5.11 -8.79
N LEU A 60 -12.17 -5.52 -9.57
CA LEU A 60 -11.14 -4.63 -10.10
C LEU A 60 -11.66 -3.99 -11.38
N ARG A 61 -11.87 -2.67 -11.37
CA ARG A 61 -12.31 -1.91 -12.53
C ARG A 61 -11.13 -1.22 -13.20
N ILE A 62 -11.08 -1.27 -14.53
CA ILE A 62 -10.11 -0.57 -15.37
C ILE A 62 -10.89 0.20 -16.42
N ASP A 63 -10.84 1.52 -16.35
CA ASP A 63 -11.58 2.45 -17.21
C ASP A 63 -10.71 3.65 -17.63
N GLY A 64 -11.33 4.72 -18.14
CA GLY A 64 -10.63 5.90 -18.65
C GLY A 64 -10.15 5.72 -20.09
N ALA A 65 -8.88 6.04 -20.35
CA ALA A 65 -8.28 6.03 -21.69
C ALA A 65 -7.90 4.60 -22.15
N VAL A 66 -8.90 3.72 -22.24
CA VAL A 66 -8.77 2.32 -22.66
C VAL A 66 -9.86 1.98 -23.66
N ARG A 67 -9.54 1.16 -24.67
CA ARG A 67 -10.51 0.77 -25.71
C ARG A 67 -11.61 -0.16 -25.19
N ASN A 68 -11.29 -1.03 -24.25
CA ASN A 68 -12.20 -2.02 -23.68
C ASN A 68 -12.13 -1.95 -22.15
N PRO A 69 -13.00 -1.16 -21.49
CA PRO A 69 -13.07 -1.12 -20.04
C PRO A 69 -13.29 -2.53 -19.45
N LEU A 70 -12.59 -2.84 -18.36
CA LEU A 70 -12.65 -4.16 -17.71
C LEU A 70 -13.27 -4.04 -16.32
N SER A 71 -14.00 -5.09 -15.92
CA SER A 71 -14.46 -5.31 -14.55
C SER A 71 -14.18 -6.77 -14.21
N LEU A 72 -13.14 -7.02 -13.42
CA LEU A 72 -12.62 -8.36 -13.12
C LEU A 72 -12.96 -8.76 -11.69
N SER A 73 -13.58 -9.92 -11.53
CA SER A 73 -13.77 -10.51 -10.21
C SER A 73 -12.44 -10.94 -9.60
N TYR A 74 -12.43 -11.18 -8.29
CA TYR A 74 -11.23 -11.65 -7.61
C TYR A 74 -10.72 -12.98 -8.19
N GLN A 75 -11.64 -13.90 -8.51
CA GLN A 75 -11.29 -15.18 -9.14
C GLN A 75 -10.70 -14.98 -10.54
N GLN A 76 -11.29 -14.10 -11.35
CA GLN A 76 -10.77 -13.82 -12.69
C GLN A 76 -9.36 -13.22 -12.65
N LEU A 77 -9.06 -12.40 -11.64
CA LEU A 77 -7.71 -11.88 -11.42
C LEU A 77 -6.73 -13.00 -11.01
N ARG A 78 -7.17 -13.92 -10.13
CA ARG A 78 -6.39 -15.08 -9.66
C ARG A 78 -6.08 -16.08 -10.78
N ASP A 79 -6.97 -16.23 -11.75
CA ASP A 79 -6.82 -17.16 -12.87
C ASP A 79 -5.85 -16.65 -13.96
N MET A 80 -5.45 -15.37 -13.89
CA MET A 80 -4.48 -14.80 -14.83
C MET A 80 -3.04 -15.22 -14.51
N PRO A 81 -2.14 -15.23 -15.51
CA PRO A 81 -0.71 -15.44 -15.25
C PRO A 81 -0.18 -14.43 -14.24
N SER A 82 0.51 -14.94 -13.21
CA SER A 82 1.07 -14.14 -12.14
C SER A 82 2.58 -14.26 -12.05
N GLU A 83 3.18 -13.30 -11.38
CA GLU A 83 4.61 -13.23 -11.12
C GLU A 83 4.87 -12.92 -9.66
N THR A 84 5.98 -13.43 -9.14
CA THR A 84 6.45 -13.16 -7.78
C THR A 84 7.69 -12.27 -7.84
N ARG A 85 7.72 -11.23 -7.02
CA ARG A 85 8.86 -10.30 -6.90
C ARG A 85 9.16 -9.98 -5.45
N VAL A 86 10.44 -10.02 -5.08
CA VAL A 86 10.88 -9.44 -3.81
C VAL A 86 10.97 -7.93 -3.97
N ALA A 87 10.30 -7.18 -3.11
CA ALA A 87 10.39 -5.73 -3.09
C ALA A 87 10.28 -5.18 -1.66
N THR A 88 11.12 -4.19 -1.37
CA THR A 88 11.03 -3.37 -0.16
C THR A 88 10.04 -2.25 -0.38
N LEU A 89 9.09 -2.11 0.54
CA LEU A 89 8.24 -0.93 0.64
C LEU A 89 8.74 -0.08 1.80
N GLU A 90 8.97 1.20 1.55
CA GLU A 90 9.36 2.18 2.55
C GLU A 90 8.39 3.36 2.53
N CYS A 91 7.94 3.78 3.71
CA CYS A 91 7.14 4.99 3.83
C CYS A 91 8.01 6.22 3.59
N ALA A 92 7.55 7.18 2.79
CA ALA A 92 8.21 8.49 2.66
C ALA A 92 8.35 9.25 4.01
N GLY A 93 7.58 8.85 5.02
CA GLY A 93 7.69 9.37 6.38
C GLY A 93 8.63 8.59 7.30
N ASN A 94 9.32 7.56 6.82
CA ASN A 94 10.30 6.82 7.62
C ASN A 94 11.35 7.80 8.18
N SER A 95 11.81 7.57 9.41
CA SER A 95 12.74 8.45 10.13
C SER A 95 12.23 9.86 10.48
N ARG A 96 10.93 10.15 10.32
CA ARG A 96 10.38 11.51 10.56
C ARG A 96 10.70 12.08 11.95
N VAL A 97 10.74 11.25 12.99
CA VAL A 97 11.06 11.72 14.36
C VAL A 97 12.43 12.36 14.47
N PHE A 98 13.34 12.10 13.54
CA PHE A 98 14.71 12.62 13.56
C PHE A 98 14.87 13.93 12.79
N LEU A 99 13.82 14.43 12.13
CA LEU A 99 13.88 15.69 11.39
C LEU A 99 14.02 16.90 12.31
N VAL A 100 14.84 17.87 11.90
CA VAL A 100 15.03 19.15 12.59
C VAL A 100 14.84 20.29 11.58
N PRO A 101 13.85 21.18 11.77
CA PRO A 101 12.84 21.15 12.84
C PRO A 101 11.87 19.97 12.70
N GLN A 102 11.18 19.63 13.80
CA GLN A 102 10.14 18.61 13.78
C GLN A 102 9.00 19.04 12.85
N VAL A 103 8.46 18.07 12.10
CA VAL A 103 7.38 18.28 11.12
C VAL A 103 6.15 17.45 11.46
N ALA A 104 4.98 17.93 11.01
CA ALA A 104 3.71 17.25 11.20
C ALA A 104 3.65 15.88 10.49
N GLY A 105 2.70 15.05 10.92
CA GLY A 105 2.45 13.71 10.42
C GLY A 105 2.77 12.60 11.44
N ALA A 106 2.52 11.35 11.06
CA ALA A 106 2.84 10.19 11.90
C ALA A 106 4.34 10.15 12.21
N GLN A 107 4.67 10.09 13.50
CA GLN A 107 6.04 10.20 14.01
C GLN A 107 6.73 8.83 13.99
N TRP A 108 7.19 8.43 12.80
CA TRP A 108 7.91 7.18 12.55
C TRP A 108 9.36 7.27 13.01
N GLU A 109 9.86 6.21 13.64
CA GLU A 109 11.30 5.97 13.79
C GLU A 109 11.82 5.26 12.54
N LEU A 110 12.59 4.18 12.66
CA LEU A 110 13.31 3.57 11.54
C LEU A 110 12.54 2.42 10.88
N GLY A 111 11.47 1.92 11.51
CA GLY A 111 10.78 0.71 11.08
C GLY A 111 9.57 0.93 10.17
N ALA A 112 9.44 2.09 9.51
CA ALA A 112 8.39 2.31 8.51
C ALA A 112 8.79 1.75 7.14
N VAL A 113 9.34 0.53 7.16
CA VAL A 113 9.94 -0.16 6.02
C VAL A 113 9.80 -1.68 6.22
N GLY A 114 9.62 -2.42 5.13
CA GLY A 114 9.60 -3.88 5.16
C GLY A 114 9.90 -4.47 3.79
N ASN A 115 10.53 -5.64 3.76
CA ASN A 115 10.87 -6.36 2.53
C ASN A 115 10.07 -7.65 2.44
N ALA A 116 9.39 -7.91 1.32
CA ALA A 116 8.53 -9.08 1.18
C ALA A 116 8.52 -9.60 -0.26
N GLU A 117 8.10 -10.85 -0.41
CA GLU A 117 7.71 -11.42 -1.70
C GLU A 117 6.27 -11.04 -2.01
N TRP A 118 6.04 -10.46 -3.20
CA TRP A 118 4.74 -10.04 -3.67
C TRP A 118 4.36 -10.86 -4.89
N THR A 119 3.21 -11.51 -4.86
CA THR A 119 2.69 -12.30 -5.98
C THR A 119 1.40 -11.67 -6.52
N GLY A 120 1.35 -11.49 -7.83
CA GLY A 120 0.24 -10.81 -8.48
C GLY A 120 0.29 -10.82 -10.00
N VAL A 121 -0.71 -10.20 -10.62
CA VAL A 121 -0.76 -10.03 -12.08
C VAL A 121 0.03 -8.78 -12.47
N PRO A 122 0.92 -8.83 -13.48
CA PRO A 122 1.56 -7.63 -14.01
C PRO A 122 0.53 -6.59 -14.47
N LEU A 123 0.64 -5.35 -14.00
CA LEU A 123 -0.28 -4.27 -14.37
C LEU A 123 -0.30 -4.03 -15.88
N ALA A 124 0.88 -4.12 -16.52
CA ALA A 124 1.02 -4.02 -17.97
C ALA A 124 0.09 -4.99 -18.72
N ALA A 125 -0.02 -6.25 -18.28
CA ALA A 125 -0.86 -7.26 -18.93
C ALA A 125 -2.36 -6.91 -18.83
N LEU A 126 -2.78 -6.30 -17.72
CA LEU A 126 -4.15 -5.82 -17.54
C LEU A 126 -4.45 -4.61 -18.45
N LEU A 127 -3.50 -3.67 -18.54
CA LEU A 127 -3.61 -2.48 -19.39
C LEU A 127 -3.59 -2.82 -20.89
N GLU A 128 -2.77 -3.79 -21.30
CA GLU A 128 -2.76 -4.34 -22.66
C GLU A 128 -4.09 -5.01 -23.00
N ARG A 129 -4.63 -5.84 -22.08
CA ARG A 129 -5.94 -6.49 -22.24
C ARG A 129 -7.08 -5.47 -22.34
N ALA A 130 -7.04 -4.40 -21.56
CA ALA A 130 -8.00 -3.29 -21.65
C ALA A 130 -7.80 -2.45 -22.93
N GLY A 131 -6.65 -2.57 -23.59
CA GLY A 131 -6.31 -1.80 -24.78
C GLY A 131 -6.03 -0.34 -24.45
N LEU A 132 -5.08 -0.08 -23.54
CA LEU A 132 -4.61 1.26 -23.18
C LEU A 132 -4.35 2.13 -24.42
N GLU A 133 -4.97 3.30 -24.46
CA GLU A 133 -4.85 4.23 -25.58
C GLU A 133 -3.47 4.90 -25.60
N GLU A 134 -2.96 5.22 -26.78
CA GLU A 134 -1.63 5.82 -26.97
C GLU A 134 -1.47 7.17 -26.24
N GLY A 135 -2.55 7.95 -26.16
CA GLY A 135 -2.58 9.25 -25.48
C GLY A 135 -2.56 9.18 -23.95
N ALA A 136 -2.76 8.00 -23.34
CA ALA A 136 -2.80 7.88 -21.88
C ALA A 136 -1.43 8.18 -21.26
N ARG A 137 -1.40 9.10 -20.28
CA ARG A 137 -0.17 9.61 -19.64
C ARG A 137 0.07 9.08 -18.24
N GLU A 138 -0.99 9.00 -17.45
CA GLU A 138 -0.96 8.61 -16.04
C GLU A 138 -1.99 7.52 -15.81
N ILE A 139 -1.63 6.55 -14.97
CA ILE A 139 -2.51 5.47 -14.53
C ILE A 139 -2.80 5.76 -13.06
N VAL A 140 -4.05 6.10 -12.77
CA VAL A 140 -4.50 6.39 -11.40
C VAL A 140 -4.99 5.08 -10.78
N LEU A 141 -4.42 4.73 -9.62
CA LEU A 141 -4.85 3.62 -8.79
C LEU A 141 -5.66 4.18 -7.62
N GLU A 142 -6.94 3.82 -7.55
CA GLU A 142 -7.85 4.22 -6.49
C GLU A 142 -8.16 3.03 -5.57
N GLY A 143 -7.96 3.23 -4.26
CA GLY A 143 -8.30 2.27 -3.22
C GLY A 143 -9.79 2.28 -2.86
N ALA A 144 -10.26 1.20 -2.25
CA ALA A 144 -11.63 1.13 -1.72
C ALA A 144 -11.80 1.86 -0.37
N ASP A 145 -10.70 2.28 0.26
CA ASP A 145 -10.72 3.07 1.48
C ASP A 145 -11.14 4.51 1.18
N ARG A 146 -12.04 5.05 2.01
CA ARG A 146 -12.56 6.41 1.86
C ARG A 146 -12.55 7.15 3.19
N GLY A 147 -12.29 8.45 3.13
CA GLY A 147 -12.39 9.32 4.29
C GLY A 147 -12.22 10.79 3.92
N THR A 148 -12.34 11.65 4.93
CA THR A 148 -12.10 13.09 4.80
C THR A 148 -10.69 13.36 5.28
N PRO A 149 -9.77 13.83 4.41
CA PRO A 149 -8.46 14.30 4.83
C PRO A 149 -8.61 15.36 5.92
N THR A 150 -7.70 15.35 6.88
CA THR A 150 -7.64 16.36 7.95
C THR A 150 -6.60 17.43 7.68
N GLU A 151 -5.74 17.22 6.68
CA GLU A 151 -4.67 18.13 6.29
C GLU A 151 -5.11 18.97 5.09
N GLU A 152 -4.74 20.24 5.09
CA GLU A 152 -5.08 21.18 4.02
C GLU A 152 -4.25 20.94 2.74
N PRO A 153 -4.81 21.23 1.55
CA PRO A 153 -6.17 21.72 1.32
C PRO A 153 -7.24 20.64 1.50
N LEU A 154 -8.34 20.99 2.16
CA LEU A 154 -9.44 20.05 2.40
C LEU A 154 -10.28 19.87 1.13
N PRO A 155 -10.56 18.63 0.70
CA PRO A 155 -11.48 18.38 -0.41
C PRO A 155 -12.92 18.73 -0.01
N PRO A 156 -13.82 18.95 -0.99
CA PRO A 156 -15.23 19.28 -0.73
C PRO A 156 -16.03 18.14 -0.05
N GLY A 157 -15.44 16.96 0.11
CA GLY A 157 -16.06 15.82 0.77
C GLY A 157 -15.12 14.61 0.86
N PRO A 158 -15.64 13.44 1.29
CA PRO A 158 -14.84 12.23 1.44
C PRO A 158 -14.30 11.73 0.09
N ILE A 159 -13.00 11.46 0.05
CA ILE A 159 -12.28 10.96 -1.10
C ILE A 159 -11.83 9.51 -0.87
N SER A 160 -11.59 8.78 -1.97
CA SER A 160 -10.83 7.54 -1.93
C SER A 160 -9.34 7.85 -1.86
N TYR A 161 -8.53 6.96 -1.27
CA TYR A 161 -7.07 7.11 -1.40
C TYR A 161 -6.65 6.76 -2.82
N ALA A 162 -5.96 7.67 -3.50
CA ALA A 162 -5.50 7.45 -4.86
C ALA A 162 -4.06 7.93 -5.08
N ARG A 163 -3.33 7.22 -5.95
CA ARG A 163 -1.99 7.60 -6.43
C ARG A 163 -1.89 7.31 -7.92
N SER A 164 -0.97 7.97 -8.61
CA SER A 164 -0.72 7.69 -10.01
C SER A 164 0.71 7.21 -10.28
N LEU A 165 0.85 6.53 -11.40
CA LEU A 165 2.12 6.18 -12.01
C LEU A 165 2.14 6.67 -13.46
N PRO A 166 3.25 7.23 -13.96
CA PRO A 166 3.41 7.51 -15.37
C PRO A 166 3.25 6.24 -16.21
N ARG A 167 2.70 6.38 -17.42
CA ARG A 167 2.48 5.28 -18.38
C ARG A 167 3.68 4.35 -18.48
N ASP A 168 4.86 4.92 -18.71
CA ASP A 168 6.08 4.14 -18.95
C ASP A 168 6.45 3.26 -17.75
N LYS A 169 6.17 3.73 -16.52
CA LYS A 169 6.35 2.94 -15.31
C LYS A 169 5.27 1.87 -15.16
N ALA A 170 3.99 2.22 -15.39
CA ALA A 170 2.86 1.31 -15.29
C ALA A 170 2.95 0.12 -16.27
N MET A 171 3.61 0.33 -17.42
CA MET A 171 3.88 -0.71 -18.42
C MET A 171 5.11 -1.57 -18.10
N GLN A 172 5.88 -1.27 -17.04
CA GLN A 172 6.99 -2.12 -16.63
C GLN A 172 6.48 -3.41 -15.98
N ARG A 173 7.12 -4.53 -16.31
CA ARG A 173 6.75 -5.87 -15.83
C ARG A 173 6.84 -6.04 -14.31
N GLU A 174 7.59 -5.18 -13.62
CA GLU A 174 7.75 -5.18 -12.16
C GLU A 174 6.59 -4.58 -11.39
N VAL A 175 5.67 -3.85 -12.05
CA VAL A 175 4.48 -3.31 -11.40
C VAL A 175 3.40 -4.39 -11.35
N LEU A 176 3.01 -4.80 -10.15
CA LEU A 176 2.05 -5.87 -9.91
C LEU A 176 0.76 -5.33 -9.29
N ILE A 177 -0.38 -5.90 -9.70
CA ILE A 177 -1.58 -5.96 -8.87
C ILE A 177 -1.45 -7.22 -7.99
N ALA A 178 -0.87 -7.04 -6.81
CA ALA A 178 -0.58 -8.11 -5.85
C ALA A 178 -1.84 -8.55 -5.09
N TYR A 179 -1.99 -9.86 -4.91
CA TYR A 179 -3.02 -10.48 -4.07
C TYR A 179 -2.42 -11.43 -3.02
N GLN A 180 -1.10 -11.58 -3.02
CA GLN A 180 -0.35 -12.42 -2.10
C GLN A 180 0.93 -11.71 -1.64
N MET A 181 1.29 -11.95 -0.39
CA MET A 181 2.49 -11.45 0.28
C MET A 181 3.13 -12.58 1.11
N ASN A 182 4.40 -12.87 0.88
CA ASN A 182 5.15 -13.98 1.50
C ASN A 182 4.40 -15.32 1.40
N GLY A 183 3.83 -15.61 0.21
CA GLY A 183 3.08 -16.84 -0.06
C GLY A 183 1.69 -16.93 0.58
N ARG A 184 1.21 -15.87 1.23
CA ARG A 184 -0.11 -15.82 1.88
C ARG A 184 -1.01 -14.76 1.26
N ASP A 185 -2.31 -15.01 1.25
CA ASP A 185 -3.30 -14.08 0.72
C ASP A 185 -3.35 -12.78 1.55
N LEU A 186 -3.51 -11.65 0.84
CA LEU A 186 -3.70 -10.32 1.42
C LEU A 186 -5.15 -10.09 1.90
#